data_AF-A0A7S2D7L8-F1
#
_entry.id   AF-A0A7S2D7L8-F1
#
_cell.length_a   1.000
_cell.length_b   1.000
_cell.length_c   1.000
_cell.angle_alpha   90.00
_cell.angle_beta   90.00
_cell.angle_gamma   90.00
#
_symmetry.space_group_name_H-M   'P 1'
#
loop_
_entity.id
_entity.type
_entity.pdbx_description
1 polymer ?
#
loop_
_entity_poly.entity_id
_entity_poly.type
_entity_poly.pdbx_seq_one_letter_code
_entity_poly.pdbx_strand_id
1 'polypeptide(L)'
;MGSWGGSNTGTCMRTYGTSGDCERGQSGTWRVGAEHGLLSIDDCSERCRRCNRCRWIAHSHAHRQCDWFNVCNTSKLRHMYGAETFKLRLIKPLETAA
;
A
#
# COMPACT_ATOMS: atom_id res chain seq x y z
N MET A 1 -20.90 -4.62 17.48
CA MET A 1 -19.53 -5.10 17.20
C MET A 1 -19.37 -5.07 15.69
N GLY A 2 -18.85 -3.96 15.15
CA GLY A 2 -18.87 -3.69 13.71
C GLY A 2 -17.84 -4.53 12.97
N SER A 3 -18.31 -5.49 12.19
CA SER A 3 -17.50 -6.30 11.29
C SER A 3 -16.92 -5.43 10.18
N TRP A 4 -15.62 -5.12 10.26
CA TRP A 4 -14.84 -4.54 9.15
C TRP A 4 -14.51 -5.58 8.06
N GLY A 5 -15.49 -6.44 7.74
CA GLY A 5 -15.41 -7.50 6.74
C GLY A 5 -16.10 -7.13 5.43
N GLY A 6 -16.10 -5.84 5.05
CA GLY A 6 -16.58 -5.39 3.75
C GLY A 6 -15.44 -5.37 2.75
N SER A 7 -15.64 -5.97 1.57
CA SER A 7 -14.75 -6.15 0.42
C SER A 7 -14.11 -4.88 -0.15
N ASN A 8 -13.42 -4.08 0.65
CA ASN A 8 -12.54 -2.99 0.22
C ASN A 8 -11.20 -3.55 -0.30
N THR A 9 -11.22 -4.73 -0.90
CA THR A 9 -10.08 -5.47 -1.48
C THR A 9 -9.53 -4.83 -2.75
N GLY A 10 -9.68 -3.52 -2.89
CA GLY A 10 -9.28 -2.81 -4.09
C GLY A 10 -9.13 -1.31 -3.94
N THR A 11 -9.22 -0.69 -2.76
CA THR A 11 -8.85 0.74 -2.64
C THR A 11 -7.49 0.79 -1.96
N CYS A 12 -6.52 1.56 -2.49
CA CYS A 12 -5.25 1.83 -1.79
C CYS A 12 -5.48 2.77 -0.59
N MET A 13 -6.29 2.31 0.36
CA MET A 13 -6.65 2.96 1.61
C MET A 13 -5.73 2.50 2.74
N ARG A 14 -5.68 3.24 3.85
CA ARG A 14 -4.88 2.87 5.04
C ARG A 14 -5.15 1.41 5.44
N THR A 15 -4.11 0.61 5.62
CA THR A 15 -4.22 -0.78 6.11
C THR A 15 -4.17 -0.88 7.64
N TYR A 16 -4.34 0.27 8.33
CA TYR A 16 -4.35 0.43 9.79
C TYR A 16 -3.14 -0.17 10.52
N GLY A 17 -1.97 -0.27 9.86
CA GLY A 17 -0.75 -0.79 10.47
C GLY A 17 -0.66 -2.33 10.51
N THR A 18 -1.56 -3.05 9.84
CA THR A 18 -1.49 -4.52 9.78
C THR A 18 -0.36 -4.92 8.84
N SER A 19 0.64 -5.65 9.32
CA SER A 19 1.85 -6.00 8.53
C SER A 19 1.54 -6.69 7.20
N GLY A 20 0.65 -7.68 7.26
CA GLY A 20 0.28 -8.54 6.14
C GLY A 20 1.43 -9.44 5.66
N ASP A 21 1.09 -10.53 4.97
CA ASP A 21 2.05 -11.36 4.24
C ASP A 21 2.03 -10.92 2.77
N CYS A 22 3.06 -10.24 2.29
CA CYS A 22 3.09 -9.76 0.91
C CYS A 22 3.35 -10.85 -0.14
N GLU A 23 3.65 -12.08 0.29
CA GLU A 23 3.80 -13.23 -0.61
C GLU A 23 2.46 -13.89 -0.93
N ARG A 24 1.46 -13.77 -0.04
CA ARG A 24 0.17 -14.46 -0.17
C ARG A 24 -1.04 -13.54 -0.03
N GLY A 25 -0.89 -12.49 0.74
CA GLY A 25 -1.94 -11.53 1.08
C GLY A 25 -2.28 -10.57 -0.04
N GLN A 26 -3.27 -9.72 0.25
CA GLN A 26 -3.75 -8.70 -0.68
C GLN A 26 -3.27 -7.30 -0.33
N SER A 27 -2.94 -7.06 0.93
CA SER A 27 -2.45 -5.78 1.43
C SER A 27 -1.78 -5.90 2.78
N GLY A 28 -1.02 -4.88 3.16
CA GLY A 28 -0.46 -4.72 4.50
C GLY A 28 0.37 -3.45 4.63
N THR A 29 1.00 -3.25 5.78
CA THR A 29 1.83 -2.08 6.11
C THR A 29 3.25 -2.50 6.45
N TRP A 30 4.23 -1.80 5.91
CA TRP A 30 5.57 -1.74 6.50
C TRP A 30 5.74 -0.44 7.26
N ARG A 31 6.30 -0.52 8.46
CA ARG A 31 6.68 0.68 9.24
C ARG A 31 7.87 1.35 8.58
N VAL A 32 7.77 2.65 8.37
CA VAL A 32 8.85 3.51 7.86
C VAL A 32 9.69 3.94 9.06
N GLY A 33 10.98 3.74 8.97
CA GLY A 33 11.94 3.98 10.03
C GLY A 33 13.33 3.49 9.63
N ALA A 34 14.37 4.11 10.19
CA ALA A 34 15.75 3.73 9.93
C ALA A 34 16.02 2.28 10.38
N GLU A 35 15.36 1.86 11.47
CA GLU A 35 15.36 0.50 12.01
C GLU A 35 14.80 -0.56 11.05
N HIS A 36 14.08 -0.13 10.01
CA HIS A 36 13.47 -0.99 9.01
C HIS A 36 14.09 -0.81 7.62
N GLY A 37 15.05 0.11 7.46
CA GLY A 37 15.63 0.46 6.17
C GLY A 37 14.60 1.01 5.18
N LEU A 38 13.51 1.60 5.68
CA LEU A 38 12.43 2.16 4.88
C LEU A 38 12.26 3.62 5.28
N LEU A 39 12.83 4.56 4.54
CA LEU A 39 12.77 5.99 4.84
C LEU A 39 12.01 6.78 3.77
N SER A 40 11.86 6.18 2.60
CA SER A 40 11.32 6.82 1.42
C SER A 40 10.34 5.92 0.69
N ILE A 41 9.60 6.53 -0.24
CA ILE A 41 8.78 5.79 -1.19
C ILE A 41 9.63 4.90 -2.11
N ASP A 42 10.90 5.22 -2.33
CA ASP A 42 11.81 4.42 -3.14
C ASP A 42 12.21 3.14 -2.40
N ASP A 43 12.51 3.20 -1.11
CA ASP A 43 12.77 2.02 -0.28
C ASP A 43 11.57 1.07 -0.25
N CYS A 44 10.37 1.65 -0.09
CA CYS A 44 9.10 0.94 -0.23
C CYS A 44 8.95 0.27 -1.60
N SER A 45 9.33 0.98 -2.66
CA SER A 45 9.25 0.47 -4.04
C SER A 45 10.17 -0.74 -4.22
N GLU A 46 11.41 -0.66 -3.72
CA GLU A 46 12.36 -1.78 -3.77
C GLU A 46 11.85 -3.00 -3.02
N ARG A 47 11.31 -2.81 -1.80
CA ARG A 47 10.72 -3.90 -1.03
C ARG A 47 9.51 -4.52 -1.75
N CYS A 48 8.68 -3.69 -2.38
CA CYS A 48 7.56 -4.15 -3.18
C CYS A 48 7.99 -4.99 -4.39
N ARG A 49 9.08 -4.60 -5.07
CA ARG A 49 9.58 -5.37 -6.21
C ARG A 49 9.98 -6.79 -5.82
N ARG A 50 10.56 -6.97 -4.63
CA ARG A 50 10.96 -8.27 -4.09
C ARG A 50 9.78 -9.15 -3.69
N CYS A 51 8.59 -8.57 -3.48
CA CYS A 51 7.46 -9.31 -2.96
C CYS A 51 6.46 -9.73 -4.05
N ASN A 52 6.01 -10.98 -4.04
CA ASN A 52 5.25 -11.54 -5.16
C ASN A 52 3.89 -10.86 -5.40
N ARG A 53 3.15 -10.52 -4.34
CA ARG A 53 1.81 -9.92 -4.48
C ARG A 53 1.81 -8.40 -4.43
N CYS A 54 2.94 -7.76 -4.19
CA CYS A 54 2.98 -6.30 -4.11
C CYS A 54 3.00 -5.66 -5.49
N ARG A 55 2.04 -4.76 -5.75
CA ARG A 55 1.88 -4.09 -7.05
C ARG A 55 1.73 -2.58 -6.92
N TRP A 56 1.23 -2.11 -5.79
CA TRP A 56 1.05 -0.71 -5.46
C TRP A 56 1.59 -0.39 -4.07
N ILE A 57 2.03 0.85 -3.89
CA ILE A 57 2.47 1.40 -2.59
C ILE A 57 1.73 2.70 -2.33
N ALA A 58 1.24 2.89 -1.10
CA ALA A 58 0.86 4.19 -0.55
C ALA A 58 1.80 4.55 0.61
N HIS A 59 2.62 5.59 0.42
CA HIS A 59 3.58 6.04 1.42
C HIS A 59 3.09 7.30 2.12
N SER A 60 3.08 7.29 3.46
CA SER A 60 2.87 8.49 4.29
C SER A 60 4.03 8.71 5.24
N HIS A 61 4.70 9.85 5.05
CA HIS A 61 5.76 10.29 5.95
C HIS A 61 5.19 10.71 7.32
N ALA A 62 4.03 11.36 7.33
CA ALA A 62 3.37 11.82 8.57
C ALA A 62 3.04 10.66 9.52
N HIS A 63 2.61 9.52 8.96
CA HIS A 63 2.30 8.34 9.78
C HIS A 63 3.44 7.34 9.90
N ARG A 64 4.55 7.55 9.19
CA ARG A 64 5.62 6.57 9.07
C ARG A 64 5.11 5.20 8.56
N GLN A 65 4.32 5.23 7.49
CA GLN A 65 3.68 4.04 6.93
C GLN A 65 3.99 3.88 5.46
N CYS A 66 4.18 2.62 5.09
CA CYS A 66 4.29 2.15 3.73
C CYS A 66 3.27 1.05 3.50
N ASP A 67 2.07 1.42 3.09
CA ASP A 67 1.02 0.47 2.78
C ASP A 67 1.28 -0.14 1.39
N TRP A 68 1.18 -1.47 1.28
CA TRP A 68 1.32 -2.20 0.02
C TRP A 68 0.01 -2.89 -0.35
N PHE A 69 -0.24 -3.01 -1.65
CA PHE A 69 -1.47 -3.62 -2.18
C PHE A 69 -1.19 -4.43 -3.44
N ASN A 70 -1.93 -5.53 -3.61
CA ASN A 70 -1.97 -6.30 -4.86
C ASN A 70 -2.89 -5.65 -5.89
N VAL A 71 -3.99 -5.05 -5.46
CA VAL A 71 -4.98 -4.42 -6.33
C VAL A 71 -5.29 -3.01 -5.82
N CYS A 72 -5.41 -2.06 -6.74
CA CYS A 72 -5.76 -0.68 -6.45
C CYS A 72 -6.73 -0.14 -7.50
N ASN A 73 -7.84 0.41 -7.04
CA ASN A 73 -8.89 1.04 -7.79
C ASN A 73 -8.70 2.54 -7.64
N THR A 74 -7.93 3.09 -8.59
CA THR A 74 -7.54 4.49 -8.56
C THR A 74 -8.70 5.45 -8.84
N SER A 75 -9.79 4.99 -9.47
CA SER A 75 -10.98 5.82 -9.73
C SER A 75 -11.76 6.15 -8.45
N LYS A 76 -11.54 5.38 -7.38
CA LYS A 76 -12.09 5.62 -6.04
C LYS A 76 -11.13 6.37 -5.13
N LEU A 77 -9.95 6.78 -5.62
CA LEU A 77 -9.09 7.71 -4.90
C LEU A 77 -9.75 9.07 -4.91
N ARG A 78 -10.65 9.29 -3.96
CA ARG A 78 -11.01 10.64 -3.59
C ARG A 78 -9.72 11.27 -3.12
N HIS A 79 -9.30 12.38 -3.74
CA HIS A 79 -8.42 13.33 -3.10
C HIS A 79 -9.01 13.51 -1.70
N MET A 80 -8.31 13.01 -0.67
CA MET A 80 -8.70 13.26 0.71
C MET A 80 -8.43 14.75 0.96
N TYR A 81 -9.23 15.62 0.33
CA TYR A 81 -9.25 17.06 0.50
C TYR A 81 -9.57 17.29 1.97
N GLY A 82 -8.51 17.43 2.78
CA GLY A 82 -8.57 17.67 4.22
C GLY A 82 -7.84 16.66 5.12
N ALA A 83 -7.34 15.53 4.63
CA ALA A 83 -6.71 14.51 5.48
C ALA A 83 -5.53 13.82 4.78
N GLU A 84 -4.31 14.28 5.12
CA GLU A 84 -3.01 13.64 4.93
C GLU A 84 -2.70 13.04 3.54
N THR A 85 -1.77 13.66 2.83
CA THR A 85 -1.33 13.24 1.49
C THR A 85 -0.49 11.97 1.54
N PHE A 86 -1.10 10.83 1.21
CA PHE A 86 -0.35 9.62 0.86
C PHE A 86 0.18 9.76 -0.57
N LYS A 87 1.47 9.46 -0.78
CA LYS A 87 2.04 9.33 -2.13
C LYS A 87 1.77 7.92 -2.63
N LEU A 88 0.88 7.79 -3.60
CA LEU A 88 0.60 6.51 -4.25
C LEU A 88 1.55 6.26 -5.43
N ARG A 89 2.02 5.02 -5.59
CA ARG A 89 2.85 4.61 -6.72
C ARG A 89 2.48 3.21 -7.20
N LEU A 90 2.32 3.05 -8.51
CA LEU A 90 2.28 1.76 -9.19
C LEU A 90 3.70 1.21 -9.34
N ILE A 91 3.95 -0.01 -8.88
CA ILE A 91 5.26 -0.68 -8.93
C ILE A 91 5.29 -1.76 -10.01
N LYS A 92 4.27 -2.61 -10.07
CA LYS A 92 4.14 -3.70 -11.04
C LYS A 92 2.84 -3.52 -11.84
N PRO A 93 2.88 -3.08 -13.11
CA PRO A 93 1.69 -2.96 -13.96
C PRO A 93 1.06 -4.32 -14.21
N LEU A 94 -0.26 -4.37 -14.45
CA LEU A 94 -0.89 -5.64 -14.86
C LEU A 94 -0.35 -5.88 -16.25
N GLU A 95 0.30 -7.03 -16.45
CA GLU A 95 0.57 -7.50 -17.80
C GLU A 95 -0.79 -7.51 -18.50
N THR A 96 -0.94 -6.60 -19.45
CA THR A 96 -2.13 -6.56 -20.28
C THR A 96 -2.01 -7.82 -21.11
N ALA A 97 -2.87 -8.80 -20.87
CA ALA A 97 -2.96 -9.96 -21.73
C ALA A 97 -3.16 -9.45 -23.15
N ALA A 98 -2.15 -9.67 -24.00
CA ALA A 98 -2.22 -9.45 -25.43
C ALA A 98 -3.08 -10.54 -26.07
#